data_AF-A0A7J5WPU6-F1
#
_entry.id   AF-A0A7J5WPU6-F1
#
_cell.length_a   1.000
_cell.length_b   1.000
_cell.length_c   1.000
_cell.angle_alpha   90.00
_cell.angle_beta   90.00
_cell.angle_gamma   90.00
#
_symmetry.space_group_name_H-M   'P 1'
#
loop_
_entity.id
_entity.type
_entity.pdbx_description
1 polymer ?
#
loop_
_entity_poly.entity_id
_entity_poly.type
_entity_poly.pdbx_seq_one_letter_code
_entity_poly.pdbx_strand_id
1 'polypeptide(L)'
;MDSTVIILLCCFAFLAGFVDAIVGGGGLIQTPAGLILLPQFPVATVIGSLKIPAFTGTAFAARQYLKKVQVNWKQVSLMGLTAFIAAFAGSELLSQVSNRFMKPIIFVVLIGVALYTYSQKSFGQHTHKVIHPKHQFLYSILISLVIGFYDGFIGPGAGSF
;
A
#
# COMPACT_ATOMS: atom_id res chain seq x y z
N MET A 1 -0.02 27.23 -4.36
CA MET A 1 0.52 26.12 -5.15
C MET A 1 0.24 26.43 -6.61
N ASP A 2 1.24 26.31 -7.47
CA ASP A 2 1.07 26.60 -8.89
C ASP A 2 0.11 25.60 -9.53
N SER A 3 -0.76 26.07 -10.43
CA SER A 3 -1.76 25.23 -11.11
C SER A 3 -1.13 24.02 -11.81
N THR A 4 0.10 24.16 -12.30
CA THR A 4 0.89 23.09 -12.92
C THR A 4 1.14 21.92 -11.96
N VAL A 5 1.43 22.19 -10.68
CA VAL A 5 1.69 21.15 -9.67
C VAL A 5 0.44 20.34 -9.40
N ILE A 6 -0.72 20.99 -9.32
CA ILE A 6 -2.01 20.34 -9.09
C ILE A 6 -2.35 19.42 -10.26
N ILE A 7 -2.18 19.90 -11.50
CA ILE A 7 -2.43 19.10 -12.71
C ILE A 7 -1.53 17.86 -12.73
N LEU A 8 -0.23 18.02 -12.45
CA LEU A 8 0.70 16.90 -12.38
C LEU A 8 0.34 15.89 -11.29
N LEU A 9 -0.03 16.35 -10.09
CA LEU A 9 -0.48 15.48 -9.00
C LEU A 9 -1.72 14.68 -9.40
N CYS A 10 -2.69 15.31 -10.08
CA CYS A 10 -3.87 14.61 -10.61
C CYS A 10 -3.48 13.56 -11.66
N CYS A 11 -2.60 13.89 -12.60
CA CYS A 11 -2.11 12.94 -13.61
C CYS A 11 -1.40 11.75 -12.98
N PHE A 12 -0.49 11.97 -12.03
CA PHE A 12 0.22 10.90 -11.33
C PHE A 12 -0.70 10.07 -10.45
N ALA A 13 -1.67 10.68 -9.77
CA ALA A 13 -2.67 9.95 -8.98
C ALA A 13 -3.54 9.05 -9.88
N PHE A 14 -3.93 9.54 -11.06
CA PHE A 14 -4.67 8.75 -12.04
C PHE A 14 -3.83 7.57 -12.58
N LEU A 15 -2.58 7.82 -12.99
CA LEU A 15 -1.67 6.76 -13.45
C LEU A 15 -1.38 5.73 -12.37
N ALA A 16 -1.15 6.18 -11.14
CA ALA A 16 -0.97 5.31 -9.99
C ALA A 16 -2.18 4.42 -9.76
N GLY A 17 -3.40 4.99 -9.72
CA GLY A 17 -4.63 4.23 -9.57
C GLY A 17 -4.86 3.23 -10.71
N PHE A 18 -4.52 3.60 -11.95
CA PHE A 18 -4.61 2.71 -13.10
C PHE A 18 -3.65 1.51 -12.98
N VAL A 19 -2.39 1.75 -12.62
CA VAL A 19 -1.40 0.68 -12.44
C VAL A 19 -1.76 -0.21 -11.25
N ASP A 20 -2.23 0.39 -10.16
CA ASP A 20 -2.68 -0.33 -8.96
C ASP A 20 -3.83 -1.28 -9.28
N ALA A 21 -4.77 -0.87 -10.15
CA ALA A 21 -5.86 -1.70 -10.59
C ALA A 21 -5.45 -2.90 -11.46
N ILE A 22 -4.27 -2.86 -12.10
CA ILE A 22 -3.79 -3.93 -13.01
C ILE A 22 -2.85 -4.88 -12.28
N VAL A 23 -1.83 -4.37 -11.60
CA VAL A 23 -0.71 -5.16 -11.05
C VAL A 23 -0.58 -5.01 -9.54
N GLY A 24 -1.21 -3.98 -8.94
CA GLY A 24 -0.99 -3.61 -7.54
C GLY A 24 0.39 -2.99 -7.36
N GLY A 25 0.48 -1.78 -6.82
CA GLY A 25 1.73 -1.04 -6.67
C GLY A 25 1.69 0.43 -7.11
N GLY A 26 0.51 1.04 -7.24
CA GLY A 26 0.37 2.46 -7.62
C GLY A 26 1.15 3.42 -6.71
N GLY A 27 1.35 3.04 -5.44
CA GLY A 27 2.18 3.80 -4.50
C GLY A 27 3.63 3.97 -4.95
N LEU A 28 4.18 3.06 -5.77
CA LEU A 28 5.53 3.22 -6.34
C LEU A 28 5.63 4.40 -7.32
N ILE A 29 4.50 4.82 -7.90
CA ILE A 29 4.41 5.97 -8.80
C ILE A 29 4.03 7.22 -8.00
N GLN A 30 2.99 7.10 -7.16
CA GLN A 30 2.40 8.24 -6.48
C GLN A 30 3.30 8.81 -5.37
N THR A 31 4.00 7.97 -4.61
CA THR A 31 4.88 8.40 -3.52
C THR A 31 6.06 9.26 -4.00
N PRO A 32 6.89 8.83 -4.98
CA PRO A 32 7.97 9.69 -5.46
C PRO A 32 7.45 10.96 -6.14
N ALA A 33 6.36 10.88 -6.92
CA ALA A 33 5.75 12.06 -7.53
C ALA A 33 5.31 13.08 -6.46
N GLY A 34 4.63 12.63 -5.40
CA GLY A 34 4.23 13.50 -4.29
C GLY A 34 5.41 14.11 -3.55
N LEU A 35 6.45 13.33 -3.23
CA LEU A 35 7.63 13.83 -2.50
C LEU A 35 8.46 14.83 -3.32
N ILE A 36 8.49 14.69 -4.66
CA ILE A 36 9.18 15.61 -5.57
C ILE A 36 8.37 16.89 -5.79
N LEU A 37 7.04 16.79 -5.91
CA LEU A 37 6.16 17.92 -6.19
C LEU A 37 5.77 18.72 -4.93
N LEU A 38 5.90 18.11 -3.75
CA LEU A 38 5.57 18.71 -2.44
C LEU A 38 6.77 18.71 -1.47
N PRO A 39 7.98 19.16 -1.88
CA PRO A 39 9.20 19.00 -1.09
C PRO A 39 9.22 19.81 0.21
N GLN A 40 8.42 20.88 0.28
CA GLN A 40 8.28 21.76 1.43
C GLN A 40 7.43 21.17 2.57
N PHE A 41 6.66 20.11 2.31
CA PHE A 41 5.80 19.49 3.31
C PHE A 41 6.52 18.32 4.02
N PRO A 42 6.18 18.05 5.30
CA PRO A 42 6.64 16.84 5.97
C PRO A 42 6.23 15.57 5.22
N VAL A 43 7.07 14.55 5.27
CA VAL A 43 6.85 13.26 4.59
C VAL A 43 5.52 12.65 5.05
N ALA A 44 5.24 12.67 6.36
CA ALA A 44 3.99 12.17 6.91
C ALA A 44 2.76 12.87 6.30
N THR A 45 2.80 14.19 6.12
CA THR A 45 1.71 14.96 5.51
C THR A 45 1.51 14.59 4.04
N VAL A 46 2.61 14.45 3.29
CA VAL A 46 2.54 14.05 1.88
C VAL A 46 1.97 12.65 1.75
N ILE A 47 2.55 11.65 2.42
CA ILE A 47 2.11 10.26 2.38
C ILE A 47 0.65 10.14 2.83
N GLY A 48 0.26 10.79 3.92
CA GLY A 48 -1.12 10.81 4.40
C GLY A 48 -2.11 11.36 3.37
N SER A 49 -1.73 12.41 2.64
CA SER A 49 -2.57 12.97 1.57
C SER A 49 -2.74 11.99 0.40
N LEU A 50 -1.68 11.24 0.05
CA LEU A 50 -1.71 10.25 -1.03
C LEU A 50 -2.54 9.01 -0.67
N LYS A 51 -2.81 8.76 0.63
CA LYS A 51 -3.66 7.65 1.07
C LYS A 51 -5.14 7.85 0.74
N ILE A 52 -5.63 9.08 0.57
CA ILE A 52 -7.03 9.35 0.21
C ILE A 52 -7.42 8.71 -1.14
N PRO A 53 -6.72 8.99 -2.26
CA PRO A 53 -7.03 8.36 -3.54
C PRO A 53 -6.75 6.85 -3.52
N ALA A 54 -5.68 6.40 -2.85
CA ALA A 54 -5.37 4.98 -2.72
C ALA A 54 -6.49 4.21 -1.99
N PHE A 55 -6.94 4.70 -0.84
CA PHE A 55 -8.04 4.11 -0.07
C PHE A 55 -9.33 4.03 -0.89
N THR A 56 -9.67 5.10 -1.61
CA THR A 56 -10.88 5.14 -2.43
C THR A 56 -10.78 4.14 -3.57
N GLY A 57 -9.64 4.07 -4.27
CA GLY A 57 -9.38 3.08 -5.32
C GLY A 57 -9.51 1.64 -4.82
N THR A 58 -8.83 1.32 -3.72
CA THR A 58 -8.89 -0.01 -3.09
C THR A 58 -10.31 -0.35 -2.60
N ALA A 59 -11.06 0.61 -2.06
CA ALA A 59 -12.44 0.38 -1.63
C ALA A 59 -13.37 0.04 -2.81
N PHE A 60 -13.22 0.72 -3.96
CA PHE A 60 -13.97 0.38 -5.16
C PHE A 60 -13.58 -1.01 -5.71
N ALA A 61 -12.28 -1.33 -5.74
CA ALA A 61 -11.79 -2.63 -6.17
C ALA A 61 -12.30 -3.75 -5.25
N ALA A 62 -12.22 -3.58 -3.94
CA ALA A 62 -12.74 -4.50 -2.94
C ALA A 62 -14.26 -4.72 -3.11
N ARG A 63 -15.04 -3.65 -3.30
CA ARG A 63 -16.48 -3.77 -3.55
C ARG A 63 -16.79 -4.57 -4.81
N GLN A 64 -16.02 -4.38 -5.88
CA GLN A 64 -16.21 -5.10 -7.13
C GLN A 64 -15.81 -6.58 -6.99
N TYR A 65 -14.76 -6.87 -6.24
CA TYR A 65 -14.31 -8.23 -5.95
C TYR A 65 -15.34 -9.00 -5.11
N LEU A 66 -15.90 -8.36 -4.07
CA LEU A 66 -16.93 -8.95 -3.20
C LEU A 66 -18.22 -9.34 -3.95
N LYS A 67 -18.50 -8.74 -5.11
CA LYS A 67 -19.65 -9.13 -5.96
C LYS A 67 -19.41 -10.43 -6.73
N LYS A 68 -18.16 -10.82 -6.94
CA LYS A 68 -17.77 -11.94 -7.83
C LYS A 68 -17.26 -13.17 -7.08
N VAL A 69 -16.85 -13.01 -5.82
CA VAL A 69 -16.17 -14.07 -5.05
C VAL A 69 -16.88 -14.32 -3.73
N GLN A 70 -17.03 -15.60 -3.36
CA GLN A 70 -17.50 -15.97 -2.03
C GLN A 70 -16.37 -15.79 -1.02
N VAL A 71 -16.63 -14.97 0.00
CA VAL A 71 -15.61 -14.57 0.97
C VAL A 71 -15.96 -15.09 2.36
N ASN A 72 -14.97 -15.64 3.07
CA ASN A 72 -15.13 -16.00 4.47
C ASN A 72 -15.04 -14.74 5.35
N TRP A 73 -16.20 -14.15 5.66
CA TRP A 73 -16.31 -12.91 6.42
C TRP A 73 -15.62 -12.94 7.79
N LYS A 74 -15.54 -14.11 8.44
CA LYS A 74 -14.87 -14.25 9.74
C LYS A 74 -13.35 -14.08 9.61
N GLN A 75 -12.76 -14.63 8.55
CA GLN A 75 -11.32 -14.47 8.31
C GLN A 75 -11.00 -13.06 7.84
N VAL A 76 -11.81 -12.51 6.94
CA VAL A 76 -11.60 -11.14 6.41
C VAL A 76 -11.78 -10.08 7.49
N SER A 77 -12.77 -10.18 8.37
CA SER A 77 -12.94 -9.20 9.44
C SER A 77 -11.77 -9.22 10.43
N LEU A 78 -11.24 -10.41 10.74
CA LEU A 78 -10.08 -10.55 11.61
C LEU A 78 -8.80 -10.00 10.96
N MET A 79 -8.56 -10.34 9.69
CA MET A 79 -7.44 -9.80 8.92
C MET A 79 -7.55 -8.27 8.78
N GLY A 80 -8.75 -7.75 8.55
CA GLY A 80 -9.02 -6.32 8.49
C GLY A 80 -8.76 -5.62 9.82
N LEU A 81 -9.22 -6.18 10.94
CA LEU A 81 -9.00 -5.59 12.27
C LEU A 81 -7.51 -5.59 12.67
N THR A 82 -6.83 -6.71 12.43
CA THR A 82 -5.38 -6.83 12.73
C THR A 82 -4.55 -5.90 11.85
N ALA A 83 -4.84 -5.84 10.55
CA ALA A 83 -4.21 -4.90 9.63
C ALA A 83 -4.51 -3.45 10.01
N PHE A 84 -5.72 -3.13 10.45
CA PHE A 84 -6.09 -1.78 10.89
C PHE A 84 -5.29 -1.32 12.11
N ILE A 85 -5.20 -2.17 13.15
CA ILE A 85 -4.41 -1.86 14.35
C ILE A 85 -2.92 -1.69 13.97
N ALA A 86 -2.40 -2.57 13.14
CA ALA A 86 -1.01 -2.52 12.70
C ALA A 86 -0.73 -1.27 11.83
N ALA A 87 -1.63 -0.93 10.91
CA ALA A 87 -1.53 0.25 10.06
C ALA A 87 -1.62 1.55 10.87
N PHE A 88 -2.46 1.58 11.90
CA PHE A 88 -2.53 2.71 12.82
C PHE A 88 -1.18 2.90 13.55
N ALA A 89 -0.61 1.82 14.09
CA ALA A 89 0.71 1.87 14.73
C ALA A 89 1.82 2.30 13.75
N GLY A 90 1.78 1.82 12.51
CA GLY A 90 2.71 2.24 11.45
C GLY A 90 2.58 3.72 11.10
N SER A 91 1.36 4.22 10.92
CA SER A 91 1.09 5.64 10.62
C SER A 91 1.50 6.57 11.76
N GLU A 92 1.31 6.14 13.00
CA GLU A 92 1.73 6.89 14.18
C GLU A 92 3.26 6.97 14.25
N LEU A 93 3.95 5.86 14.00
CA LEU A 93 5.41 5.84 13.92
C LEU A 93 5.92 6.77 12.82
N LEU A 94 5.31 6.74 11.63
CA LEU A 94 5.67 7.63 10.51
C LEU A 94 5.63 9.11 10.92
N SER A 95 4.64 9.48 11.73
CA SER A 95 4.45 10.87 12.18
C SER A 95 5.50 11.31 13.20
N GLN A 96 6.13 10.37 13.92
CA GLN A 96 7.17 10.63 14.91
C GLN A 96 8.59 10.63 14.34
N VAL A 97 8.82 10.00 13.18
CA VAL A 97 10.15 9.94 12.54
C VAL A 97 10.47 11.25 11.81
N SER A 98 11.67 11.79 12.02
CA SER A 98 12.08 13.01 11.33
C SER A 98 12.23 12.82 9.81
N ASN A 99 11.86 13.86 9.05
CA ASN A 99 11.92 13.86 7.58
C ASN A 99 13.32 13.55 7.02
N ARG A 100 14.39 13.89 7.75
CA ARG A 100 15.77 13.67 7.31
C ARG A 100 16.11 12.18 7.22
N PHE A 101 15.54 11.36 8.09
CA PHE A 101 15.70 9.89 8.05
C PHE A 101 14.70 9.24 7.09
N MET A 102 13.47 9.76 6.99
CA MET A 102 12.44 9.14 6.15
C MET A 102 12.76 9.19 4.65
N LYS A 103 13.29 10.31 4.13
CA LYS A 103 13.59 10.47 2.70
C LYS A 103 14.52 9.36 2.14
N PRO A 104 15.70 9.07 2.74
CA PRO A 104 16.56 8.00 2.26
C PRO A 104 15.95 6.60 2.47
N ILE A 105 15.22 6.37 3.57
CA ILE A 105 14.53 5.09 3.81
C ILE A 105 13.51 4.81 2.70
N ILE A 106 12.65 5.79 2.39
CA ILE A 106 11.65 5.66 1.32
C ILE A 106 12.32 5.40 -0.01
N PHE A 107 13.42 6.09 -0.33
CA PHE A 107 14.15 5.87 -1.57
C PHE A 107 14.66 4.42 -1.71
N VAL A 108 15.28 3.88 -0.65
CA VAL A 108 15.76 2.49 -0.63
C VAL A 108 14.60 1.50 -0.75
N VAL A 109 13.50 1.75 -0.03
CA VAL A 109 12.29 0.91 -0.09
C VAL A 109 11.68 0.93 -1.50
N LEU A 110 11.54 2.11 -2.11
CA LEU A 110 11.01 2.25 -3.47
C LEU A 110 11.85 1.47 -4.48
N ILE A 111 13.18 1.59 -4.41
CA ILE A 111 14.08 0.84 -5.30
C ILE A 111 13.97 -0.67 -5.05
N GLY A 112 14.04 -1.09 -3.78
CA GLY A 112 13.98 -2.51 -3.43
C GLY A 112 12.68 -3.16 -3.90
N VAL A 113 11.54 -2.50 -3.66
CA VAL A 113 10.24 -2.99 -4.11
C VAL A 113 10.11 -2.93 -5.63
N ALA A 114 10.57 -1.87 -6.29
CA ALA A 114 10.55 -1.80 -7.76
C ALA A 114 11.37 -2.91 -8.41
N LEU A 115 12.60 -3.18 -7.90
CA LEU A 115 13.44 -4.27 -8.39
C LEU A 115 12.81 -5.65 -8.11
N TYR A 116 12.22 -5.83 -6.94
CA TYR A 116 11.52 -7.06 -6.58
C TYR A 116 10.32 -7.31 -7.51
N THR A 117 9.44 -6.32 -7.67
CA THR A 117 8.26 -6.39 -8.54
C THR A 117 8.67 -6.62 -10.00
N TYR A 118 9.77 -6.00 -10.47
CA TYR A 118 10.28 -6.23 -11.82
C TYR A 118 10.85 -7.64 -12.02
N SER A 119 11.53 -8.18 -11.01
CA SER A 119 12.17 -9.50 -11.08
C SER A 119 11.17 -10.64 -10.94
N GLN A 120 10.08 -10.44 -10.20
CA GLN A 120 9.04 -11.44 -10.00
C GLN A 120 8.00 -11.45 -11.14
N LYS A 121 8.27 -12.25 -12.18
CA LYS A 121 7.35 -12.46 -13.32
C LYS A 121 6.23 -13.48 -13.07
N SER A 122 6.19 -14.13 -11.91
CA SER A 122 5.33 -15.30 -11.63
C SER A 122 4.27 -15.07 -10.54
N PHE A 123 3.78 -13.83 -10.38
CA PHE A 123 2.66 -13.58 -9.48
C PHE A 123 1.43 -14.41 -9.87
N GLY A 124 0.90 -15.19 -8.93
CA GLY A 124 -0.33 -15.97 -9.11
C GLY A 124 -0.20 -17.37 -9.74
N GLN A 125 1.02 -17.83 -10.11
CA GLN A 125 1.19 -19.17 -10.74
C GLN A 125 1.33 -20.32 -9.74
N HIS A 126 1.42 -20.03 -8.44
CA HIS A 126 1.55 -21.07 -7.42
C HIS A 126 0.19 -21.60 -6.97
N THR A 127 -0.02 -22.88 -7.23
CA THR A 127 -1.19 -23.65 -6.82
C THR A 127 -1.36 -23.63 -5.31
N HIS A 128 -2.60 -23.49 -4.84
CA HIS A 128 -2.98 -23.52 -3.42
C HIS A 128 -2.34 -24.72 -2.69
N LYS A 129 -1.33 -24.47 -1.85
CA LYS A 129 -0.93 -25.45 -0.83
C LYS A 129 -2.05 -25.50 0.20
N VAL A 130 -2.64 -26.68 0.40
CA VAL A 130 -3.63 -26.91 1.43
C VAL A 130 -2.91 -26.85 2.79
N ILE A 131 -3.00 -25.70 3.46
CA ILE A 131 -2.43 -25.49 4.80
C ILE A 131 -3.49 -25.90 5.83
N HIS A 132 -3.06 -26.55 6.91
CA HIS A 132 -3.94 -26.93 8.01
C HIS A 132 -4.66 -25.70 8.61
N PRO A 133 -5.98 -25.75 8.93
CA PRO A 133 -6.80 -24.58 9.30
C PRO A 133 -6.23 -23.71 10.44
N LYS A 134 -5.61 -24.32 11.45
CA LYS A 134 -4.96 -23.62 12.57
C LYS A 134 -3.73 -22.80 12.13
N HIS A 135 -2.93 -23.34 11.21
CA HIS A 135 -1.76 -22.64 10.67
C HIS A 135 -2.19 -21.53 9.71
N GLN A 136 -3.24 -21.76 8.91
CA GLN A 136 -3.82 -20.74 8.05
C GLN A 136 -4.28 -19.52 8.86
N PHE A 137 -4.94 -19.73 10.01
CA PHE A 137 -5.37 -18.66 10.90
C PHE A 137 -4.21 -17.83 11.47
N LEU A 138 -3.15 -18.52 11.95
CA LEU A 138 -1.96 -17.86 12.48
C LEU A 138 -1.23 -17.05 11.40
N TYR A 139 -1.07 -17.62 10.20
CA TYR A 139 -0.44 -16.93 9.08
C TYR A 139 -1.27 -15.73 8.61
N SER A 140 -2.59 -15.83 8.56
CA SER A 140 -3.46 -14.68 8.25
C SER A 140 -3.21 -13.51 9.20
N ILE A 141 -3.13 -13.76 10.52
CA ILE A 141 -2.86 -12.71 11.51
C ILE A 141 -1.45 -12.13 11.32
N LEU A 142 -0.42 -12.97 11.22
CA LEU A 142 0.96 -12.51 11.09
C LEU A 142 1.18 -11.70 9.81
N ILE A 143 0.66 -12.18 8.68
CA ILE A 143 0.76 -11.50 7.39
C ILE A 143 -0.02 -10.18 7.44
N SER A 144 -1.25 -10.16 7.94
CA SER A 144 -2.04 -8.93 8.09
C SER A 144 -1.38 -7.92 9.02
N LEU A 145 -0.69 -8.37 10.07
CA LEU A 145 0.05 -7.49 10.98
C LEU A 145 1.27 -6.87 10.29
N VAL A 146 2.08 -7.66 9.60
CA VAL A 146 3.29 -7.16 8.92
C VAL A 146 2.93 -6.26 7.74
N ILE A 147 2.02 -6.70 6.88
CA ILE A 147 1.58 -5.93 5.71
C ILE A 147 0.83 -4.68 6.16
N GLY A 148 -0.07 -4.79 7.16
CA GLY A 148 -0.79 -3.65 7.70
C GLY A 148 0.15 -2.58 8.26
N PHE A 149 1.14 -2.99 9.06
CA PHE A 149 2.15 -2.07 9.57
C PHE A 149 2.96 -1.41 8.46
N TYR A 150 3.45 -2.19 7.49
CA TYR A 150 4.20 -1.67 6.34
C TYR A 150 3.38 -0.68 5.51
N ASP A 151 2.12 -1.03 5.23
CA ASP A 151 1.24 -0.18 4.45
C ASP A 151 0.90 1.12 5.19
N GLY A 152 0.67 1.05 6.50
CA GLY A 152 0.45 2.23 7.35
C GLY A 152 1.69 3.11 7.50
N PHE A 153 2.88 2.52 7.58
CA PHE A 153 4.14 3.25 7.77
C PHE A 153 4.66 3.90 6.48
N ILE A 154 4.62 3.20 5.33
CA ILE A 154 5.14 3.74 4.06
C ILE A 154 4.14 3.58 2.93
N GLY A 155 3.73 2.34 2.60
CA GLY A 155 2.69 2.05 1.60
C GLY A 155 3.08 1.60 0.18
N PRO A 156 4.21 1.98 -0.44
CA PRO A 156 4.49 1.59 -1.82
C PRO A 156 4.59 0.08 -2.03
N GLY A 157 3.93 -0.43 -3.07
CA GLY A 157 3.98 -1.86 -3.42
C GLY A 157 3.22 -2.80 -2.48
N ALA A 158 2.50 -2.29 -1.47
CA ALA A 158 1.64 -3.13 -0.63
C ALA A 158 0.57 -3.88 -1.44
N GLY A 159 0.09 -3.30 -2.54
CA GLY A 159 -0.89 -3.93 -3.43
C GLY A 159 -0.35 -5.07 -4.31
N SER A 160 0.98 -5.25 -4.42
CA SER A 160 1.57 -6.38 -5.14
C SER A 160 1.57 -7.68 -4.33
N PHE A 161 1.23 -7.63 -3.04
CA PHE A 161 1.27 -8.75 -2.09
C PHE A 161 -0.11 -9.33 -1.79
#